data_AF-A0AAJ5RFH9-F1
#
_entry.id   AF-A0AAJ5RFH9-F1
#
_cell.length_a   1.000
_cell.length_b   1.000
_cell.length_c   1.000
_cell.angle_alpha   90.00
_cell.angle_beta   90.00
_cell.angle_gamma   90.00
#
_symmetry.space_group_name_H-M   'P 1'
#
loop_
_entity.id
_entity.type
_entity.pdbx_description
1 polymer ?
#
loop_
_entity_poly.entity_id
_entity_poly.type
_entity_poly.pdbx_seq_one_letter_code
_entity_poly.pdbx_strand_id
1 'polypeptide(L)'
;MKFQKNFNNNAALVEDEQALEWIVIGNGVGFGKQPGDLVDEAKIERRFIATGSKGFDVTQIQALTAINAKMLAIMSEIVALVEPALNTKINDRQYLILADHLQFAVQRIDAHVTLTDQSLLWELRNLFPTEYQTAQQTIALINQKLGFTLPDGETVPLTYHFVNIKNGDSEIEDTMTMTKLVANIIGIVQKTLGLF
;
A
#
# COMPACT_ATOMS: atom_id res chain seq x y z
N MET A 1 0.33 18.99 18.25
CA MET A 1 0.14 19.65 16.93
C MET A 1 -1.23 20.32 16.83
N LYS A 2 -1.38 21.42 16.07
CA LYS A 2 -2.65 22.16 15.87
C LYS A 2 -3.33 21.73 14.57
N PHE A 3 -4.62 21.44 14.64
CA PHE A 3 -5.45 21.08 13.50
C PHE A 3 -5.65 22.27 12.55
N GLN A 4 -5.49 22.04 11.24
CA GLN A 4 -5.76 23.03 10.20
C GLN A 4 -7.00 22.66 9.39
N LYS A 5 -7.00 21.46 8.79
CA LYS A 5 -8.07 21.02 7.87
C LYS A 5 -8.20 19.50 7.84
N ASN A 6 -9.42 19.01 7.63
CA ASN A 6 -9.68 17.58 7.36
C ASN A 6 -9.48 17.23 5.88
N PHE A 7 -8.85 16.09 5.63
CA PHE A 7 -9.00 15.36 4.37
C PHE A 7 -10.15 14.36 4.49
N ASN A 8 -10.20 13.61 5.59
CA ASN A 8 -11.33 12.79 6.02
C ASN A 8 -11.24 12.55 7.54
N ASN A 9 -12.11 11.72 8.13
CA ASN A 9 -12.09 11.47 9.59
C ASN A 9 -10.77 10.87 10.11
N ASN A 10 -10.03 10.17 9.25
CA ASN A 10 -8.81 9.44 9.58
C ASN A 10 -7.54 10.10 9.02
N ALA A 11 -7.66 11.26 8.36
CA ALA A 11 -6.54 12.01 7.81
C ALA A 11 -6.77 13.52 7.90
N ALA A 12 -5.79 14.25 8.45
CA ALA A 12 -5.88 15.70 8.65
C ALA A 12 -4.56 16.41 8.34
N LEU A 13 -4.66 17.67 7.93
CA LEU A 13 -3.56 18.62 7.89
C LEU A 13 -3.44 19.28 9.27
N VAL A 14 -2.24 19.28 9.83
CA VAL A 14 -1.91 19.86 11.13
C VAL A 14 -0.64 20.68 11.01
N GLU A 15 -0.44 21.61 11.92
CA GLU A 15 0.75 22.45 12.02
C GLU A 15 1.43 22.18 13.37
N ASP A 16 2.75 22.06 13.37
CA ASP A 16 3.53 21.96 14.61
C ASP A 16 3.90 23.34 15.17
N GLU A 17 4.66 23.36 16.26
CA GLU A 17 5.09 24.61 16.91
C GLU A 17 6.08 25.44 16.08
N GLN A 18 6.69 24.84 15.05
CA GLN A 18 7.66 25.47 14.16
C GLN A 18 6.99 26.01 12.88
N ALA A 19 5.66 26.04 12.82
CA ALA A 19 4.87 26.37 11.64
C ALA A 19 5.11 25.41 10.46
N LEU A 20 5.56 24.18 10.73
CA LEU A 20 5.68 23.14 9.71
C LEU A 20 4.36 22.40 9.57
N GLU A 21 3.90 22.26 8.33
CA GLU A 21 2.68 21.54 8.00
C GLU A 21 2.94 20.03 7.87
N TRP A 22 2.09 19.26 8.52
CA TRP A 22 2.10 17.81 8.54
C TRP A 22 0.75 17.25 8.12
N ILE A 23 0.76 16.18 7.33
CA ILE A 23 -0.39 15.32 7.14
C ILE A 23 -0.30 14.21 8.17
N VAL A 24 -1.32 14.05 9.00
CA VAL A 24 -1.40 12.97 10.00
C VAL A 24 -2.48 11.98 9.60
N ILE A 25 -2.20 10.69 9.79
CA ILE A 25 -3.12 9.59 9.58
C ILE A 25 -3.28 8.82 10.88
N GLY A 26 -4.50 8.46 11.18
CA GLY A 26 -4.84 7.51 12.22
C GLY A 26 -6.33 7.53 12.53
N ASN A 27 -6.80 6.46 13.16
CA ASN A 27 -8.23 6.24 13.32
C ASN A 27 -8.92 7.38 14.11
N GLY A 28 -9.80 8.13 13.43
CA GLY A 28 -10.53 9.25 14.00
C GLY A 28 -9.67 10.47 14.38
N VAL A 29 -8.47 10.63 13.82
CA VAL A 29 -7.54 11.74 14.15
C VAL A 29 -8.14 13.12 13.83
N GLY A 30 -8.94 13.21 12.77
CA GLY A 30 -9.61 14.45 12.34
C GLY A 30 -11.07 14.58 12.78
N PHE A 31 -11.61 13.57 13.46
CA PHE A 31 -13.03 13.51 13.79
C PHE A 31 -13.42 14.59 14.81
N GLY A 32 -14.37 15.45 14.42
CA GLY A 32 -14.92 16.49 15.29
C GLY A 32 -13.99 17.67 15.58
N LYS A 33 -12.88 17.82 14.85
CA LYS A 33 -11.90 18.91 15.03
C LYS A 33 -12.24 20.15 14.21
N GLN A 34 -11.96 21.32 14.79
CA GLN A 34 -12.04 22.63 14.14
C GLN A 34 -10.64 23.26 13.99
N PRO A 35 -10.42 24.14 13.00
CA PRO A 35 -9.14 24.83 12.83
C PRO A 35 -8.67 25.49 14.13
N GLY A 36 -7.44 25.18 14.55
CA GLY A 36 -6.83 25.63 15.80
C GLY A 36 -6.90 24.62 16.97
N ASP A 37 -7.75 23.60 16.91
CA ASP A 37 -7.84 22.57 17.95
C ASP A 37 -6.54 21.76 18.05
N LEU A 38 -6.22 21.25 19.25
CA LEU A 38 -5.15 20.27 19.39
C LEU A 38 -5.63 18.90 18.89
N VAL A 39 -4.82 18.27 18.03
CA VAL A 39 -5.00 16.85 17.70
C VAL A 39 -4.45 15.97 18.82
N ASP A 40 -5.10 14.83 19.03
CA ASP A 40 -4.66 13.82 19.97
C ASP A 40 -3.49 13.05 19.35
N GLU A 41 -2.28 13.28 19.85
CA GLU A 41 -1.07 12.65 19.31
C GLU A 41 -1.05 11.13 19.51
N ALA A 42 -1.81 10.60 20.47
CA ALA A 42 -1.94 9.15 20.66
C ALA A 42 -2.74 8.48 19.53
N LYS A 43 -3.53 9.24 18.76
CA LYS A 43 -4.25 8.75 17.59
C LYS A 43 -3.45 8.84 16.30
N ILE A 44 -2.26 9.45 16.33
CA ILE A 44 -1.43 9.57 15.13
C ILE A 44 -0.68 8.26 14.94
N GLU A 45 -1.04 7.53 13.89
CA GLU A 45 -0.36 6.30 13.48
C GLU A 45 0.81 6.62 12.54
N ARG A 46 0.61 7.62 11.66
CA ARG A 46 1.64 8.10 10.72
C ARG A 46 1.56 9.61 10.52
N ARG A 47 2.70 10.23 10.18
CA ARG A 47 2.76 11.65 9.84
C ARG A 47 3.74 11.90 8.69
N PHE A 48 3.38 12.83 7.82
CA PHE A 48 4.11 13.15 6.60
C PHE A 48 4.31 14.65 6.52
N ILE A 49 5.48 15.12 6.10
CA ILE A 49 5.70 16.55 5.88
C ILE A 49 4.94 16.97 4.62
N ALA A 50 4.10 18.01 4.73
CA ALA A 50 3.27 18.50 3.63
C ALA A 50 4.03 19.37 2.61
N THR A 51 5.20 19.92 2.96
CA THR A 51 6.02 20.75 2.06
C THR A 51 7.52 20.55 2.26
N GLY A 52 8.30 20.42 1.18
CA GLY A 52 9.77 20.48 1.20
C GLY A 52 10.46 19.41 0.32
N SER A 53 11.78 19.56 0.13
CA SER A 53 12.63 18.67 -0.67
C SER A 53 12.79 17.24 -0.11
N LYS A 54 12.30 16.99 1.11
CA LYS A 54 12.15 15.67 1.75
C LYS A 54 10.68 15.32 2.05
N GLY A 55 9.74 16.18 1.67
CA GLY A 55 8.30 16.00 1.85
C GLY A 55 7.65 15.32 0.64
N PHE A 56 6.35 15.09 0.73
CA PHE A 56 5.58 14.54 -0.38
C PHE A 56 5.32 15.63 -1.43
N ASP A 57 5.46 15.29 -2.70
CA ASP A 57 5.07 16.20 -3.79
C ASP A 57 3.55 16.42 -3.79
N VAL A 58 3.10 17.52 -4.39
CA VAL A 58 1.68 17.90 -4.53
C VAL A 58 0.84 16.74 -5.07
N THR A 59 1.41 15.96 -5.99
CA THR A 59 0.80 14.75 -6.58
C THR A 59 0.53 13.66 -5.55
N GLN A 60 1.46 13.42 -4.62
CA GLN A 60 1.33 12.41 -3.55
C GLN A 60 0.38 12.88 -2.44
N ILE A 61 0.34 14.18 -2.17
CA ILE A 61 -0.66 14.78 -1.27
C ILE A 61 -2.07 14.69 -1.86
N GLN A 62 -2.22 14.87 -3.17
CA GLN A 62 -3.50 14.66 -3.86
C GLN A 62 -3.94 13.20 -3.81
N ALA A 63 -3.03 12.24 -4.03
CA ALA A 63 -3.32 10.81 -3.88
C ALA A 63 -3.84 10.49 -2.46
N LEU A 64 -3.22 11.07 -1.42
CA LEU A 64 -3.69 10.98 -0.03
C LEU A 64 -5.13 11.47 0.18
N THR A 65 -5.53 12.54 -0.51
CA THR A 65 -6.92 13.03 -0.45
C THR A 65 -7.93 12.12 -1.15
N ALA A 66 -7.47 11.31 -2.11
CA ALA A 66 -8.32 10.37 -2.84
C ALA A 66 -8.56 9.06 -2.06
N ILE A 67 -7.72 8.74 -1.07
CA ILE A 67 -7.89 7.56 -0.22
C ILE A 67 -9.00 7.83 0.79
N ASN A 68 -10.05 7.01 0.74
CA ASN A 68 -11.19 7.17 1.63
C ASN A 68 -10.86 6.70 3.06
N ALA A 69 -11.62 7.21 4.05
CA ALA A 69 -11.38 6.88 5.46
C ALA A 69 -11.47 5.38 5.76
N LYS A 70 -12.32 4.64 5.02
CA LYS A 70 -12.48 3.19 5.19
C LYS A 70 -11.22 2.44 4.76
N MET A 71 -10.60 2.83 3.65
CA MET A 71 -9.36 2.26 3.17
C MET A 71 -8.20 2.56 4.14
N LEU A 72 -8.09 3.80 4.65
CA LEU A 72 -7.08 4.13 5.66
C LEU A 72 -7.22 3.28 6.93
N ALA A 73 -8.44 3.00 7.38
CA ALA A 73 -8.67 2.12 8.53
C ALA A 73 -8.26 0.66 8.24
N ILE A 74 -8.55 0.16 7.03
CA ILE A 74 -8.12 -1.18 6.60
C ILE A 74 -6.59 -1.24 6.50
N MET A 75 -5.94 -0.17 6.04
CA MET A 75 -4.48 -0.10 5.95
C MET A 75 -3.79 -0.31 7.31
N SER A 76 -4.36 0.17 8.41
CA SER A 76 -3.82 -0.10 9.76
C SER A 76 -3.82 -1.61 10.07
N GLU A 77 -4.87 -2.33 9.67
CA GLU A 77 -4.94 -3.79 9.81
C GLU A 77 -4.00 -4.52 8.86
N ILE A 78 -3.83 -4.03 7.64
CA ILE A 78 -2.86 -4.57 6.66
C ILE A 78 -1.43 -4.39 7.19
N VAL A 79 -1.08 -3.24 7.74
CA VAL A 79 0.25 -3.03 8.35
C VAL A 79 0.47 -4.02 9.50
N ALA A 80 -0.52 -4.23 10.36
CA ALA A 80 -0.46 -5.19 11.46
C ALA A 80 -0.33 -6.65 10.99
N LEU A 81 -0.82 -6.98 9.79
CA LEU A 81 -0.65 -8.28 9.14
C LEU A 81 0.74 -8.43 8.50
N VAL A 82 1.16 -7.43 7.72
CA VAL A 82 2.31 -7.50 6.81
C VAL A 82 3.64 -7.37 7.55
N GLU A 83 3.79 -6.40 8.46
CA GLU A 83 5.04 -6.17 9.16
C GLU A 83 5.58 -7.40 9.92
N PRO A 84 4.78 -8.12 10.73
CA PRO A 84 5.26 -9.33 11.39
C PRO A 84 5.49 -10.48 10.41
N ALA A 85 4.68 -10.61 9.36
CA ALA A 85 4.83 -11.67 8.36
C ALA A 85 6.14 -11.54 7.56
N LEU A 86 6.54 -10.31 7.25
CA LEU A 86 7.74 -10.01 6.47
C LEU A 86 8.96 -9.68 7.33
N ASN A 87 8.80 -9.60 8.65
CA ASN A 87 9.84 -9.18 9.61
C ASN A 87 10.52 -7.86 9.20
N THR A 88 9.71 -6.88 8.79
CA THR A 88 10.18 -5.55 8.37
C THR A 88 9.17 -4.48 8.77
N LYS A 89 9.57 -3.21 8.73
CA LYS A 89 8.70 -2.06 8.97
C LYS A 89 8.36 -1.37 7.67
N ILE A 90 7.07 -1.09 7.47
CA ILE A 90 6.59 -0.35 6.31
C ILE A 90 6.92 1.12 6.54
N ASN A 91 7.77 1.69 5.70
CA ASN A 91 8.08 3.10 5.76
C ASN A 91 6.91 3.95 5.22
N ASP A 92 6.95 5.25 5.48
CA ASP A 92 5.87 6.17 5.13
C ASP A 92 5.58 6.23 3.62
N ARG A 93 6.62 6.19 2.78
CA ARG A 93 6.47 6.17 1.32
C ARG A 93 5.81 4.86 0.85
N GLN A 94 6.26 3.73 1.35
CA GLN A 94 5.71 2.41 1.05
C GLN A 94 4.24 2.30 1.48
N TYR A 95 3.89 2.86 2.64
CA TYR A 95 2.50 2.92 3.11
C TYR A 95 1.60 3.65 2.12
N LEU A 96 2.03 4.82 1.62
CA LEU A 96 1.24 5.58 0.65
C LEU A 96 1.08 4.85 -0.69
N ILE A 97 2.18 4.30 -1.22
CA ILE A 97 2.15 3.56 -2.49
C ILE A 97 1.20 2.36 -2.39
N LEU A 98 1.25 1.62 -1.28
CA LEU A 98 0.35 0.49 -1.06
C LEU A 98 -1.10 0.93 -0.88
N ALA A 99 -1.35 1.99 -0.10
CA ALA A 99 -2.69 2.52 0.12
C ALA A 99 -3.33 3.03 -1.18
N ASP A 100 -2.56 3.71 -2.03
CA ASP A 100 -2.99 4.20 -3.34
C ASP A 100 -3.32 3.02 -4.29
N HIS A 101 -2.43 2.03 -4.37
CA HIS A 101 -2.66 0.81 -5.15
C HIS A 101 -3.97 0.12 -4.74
N LEU A 102 -4.19 -0.07 -3.44
CA LEU A 102 -5.39 -0.73 -2.93
C LEU A 102 -6.64 0.12 -3.15
N GLN A 103 -6.55 1.43 -2.93
CA GLN A 103 -7.65 2.35 -3.23
C GLN A 103 -8.06 2.27 -4.70
N PHE A 104 -7.08 2.20 -5.60
CA PHE A 104 -7.31 2.07 -7.03
C PHE A 104 -7.86 0.69 -7.41
N ALA A 105 -7.34 -0.39 -6.83
CA ALA A 105 -7.84 -1.75 -7.04
C ALA A 105 -9.33 -1.87 -6.67
N VAL A 106 -9.74 -1.22 -5.57
CA VAL A 106 -11.15 -1.12 -5.18
C VAL A 106 -11.98 -0.31 -6.17
N GLN A 107 -11.50 0.87 -6.60
CA GLN A 107 -12.21 1.71 -7.57
C GLN A 107 -12.41 1.01 -8.93
N ARG A 108 -11.48 0.15 -9.33
CA ARG A 108 -11.60 -0.62 -10.58
C ARG A 108 -12.76 -1.61 -10.59
N ILE A 109 -13.14 -2.14 -9.43
CA ILE A 109 -14.29 -3.04 -9.31
C ILE A 109 -15.57 -2.29 -9.68
N ASP A 110 -15.74 -1.08 -9.15
CA ASP A 110 -16.89 -0.23 -9.46
C ASP A 110 -16.94 0.16 -10.95
N ALA A 111 -15.78 0.22 -11.61
CA ALA A 111 -15.64 0.49 -13.05
C ALA A 111 -15.74 -0.78 -13.93
N HIS A 112 -15.98 -1.96 -13.35
CA HIS A 112 -15.99 -3.26 -14.04
C HIS A 112 -14.69 -3.58 -14.81
N VAL A 113 -13.55 -3.08 -14.35
CA VAL A 113 -12.23 -3.36 -14.92
C VAL A 113 -11.58 -4.50 -14.12
N THR A 114 -11.30 -5.62 -14.77
CA THR A 114 -10.69 -6.79 -14.11
C THR A 114 -9.23 -6.93 -14.50
N LEU A 115 -8.35 -6.99 -13.50
CA LEU A 115 -6.99 -7.50 -13.70
C LEU A 115 -7.02 -9.03 -13.73
N THR A 116 -6.65 -9.62 -14.86
CA THR A 116 -6.64 -11.08 -15.05
C THR A 116 -5.25 -11.65 -15.28
N ASP A 117 -4.21 -10.81 -15.42
CA ASP A 117 -2.86 -11.30 -15.68
C ASP A 117 -2.30 -12.00 -14.43
N GLN A 118 -2.13 -13.31 -14.58
CA GLN A 118 -1.63 -14.24 -13.57
C GLN A 118 -0.44 -15.04 -14.11
N SER A 119 0.19 -14.57 -15.20
CA SER A 119 1.22 -15.30 -15.94
C SER A 119 2.46 -15.64 -15.11
N LEU A 120 2.72 -14.91 -14.02
CA LEU A 120 3.88 -15.07 -13.16
C LEU A 120 3.56 -15.69 -11.77
N LEU A 121 2.34 -16.21 -11.56
CA LEU A 121 1.97 -16.74 -10.24
C LEU A 121 2.86 -17.90 -9.79
N TRP A 122 3.28 -18.76 -10.73
CA TRP A 122 4.16 -19.88 -10.40
C TRP A 122 5.51 -19.36 -9.92
N GLU A 123 6.13 -18.44 -10.65
CA GLU A 123 7.41 -17.84 -10.30
C GLU A 123 7.32 -17.11 -8.96
N LEU A 124 6.30 -16.27 -8.78
CA LEU A 124 6.10 -15.53 -7.54
C LEU A 124 5.93 -16.45 -6.32
N ARG A 125 5.13 -17.51 -6.46
CA ARG A 125 4.93 -18.49 -5.38
C ARG A 125 6.22 -19.21 -4.99
N ASN A 126 7.12 -19.45 -5.96
CA ASN A 126 8.37 -20.18 -5.70
C ASN A 126 9.53 -19.26 -5.28
N LEU A 127 9.61 -18.05 -5.82
CA LEU A 127 10.66 -17.08 -5.53
C LEU A 127 10.38 -16.29 -4.25
N PHE A 128 9.12 -15.95 -3.99
CA PHE A 128 8.68 -15.08 -2.91
C PHE A 128 7.50 -15.70 -2.12
N PRO A 129 7.66 -16.91 -1.56
CA PRO A 129 6.55 -17.65 -0.95
C PRO A 129 5.88 -16.91 0.22
N THR A 130 6.68 -16.23 1.06
CA THR A 130 6.17 -15.49 2.22
C THR A 130 5.37 -14.27 1.77
N GLU A 131 5.89 -13.51 0.83
CA GLU A 131 5.28 -12.31 0.26
C GLU A 131 4.00 -12.69 -0.48
N TYR A 132 4.03 -13.78 -1.26
CA TYR A 132 2.87 -14.33 -1.97
C TYR A 132 1.75 -14.73 -1.00
N GLN A 133 2.07 -15.49 0.05
CA GLN A 133 1.09 -15.88 1.05
C GLN A 133 0.51 -14.66 1.79
N THR A 134 1.36 -13.68 2.11
CA THR A 134 0.93 -12.44 2.76
C THR A 134 0.00 -11.64 1.85
N ALA A 135 0.25 -11.62 0.53
CA ALA A 135 -0.62 -11.00 -0.47
C ALA A 135 -2.01 -11.64 -0.48
N GLN A 136 -2.08 -12.98 -0.47
CA GLN A 136 -3.35 -13.69 -0.41
C GLN A 136 -4.12 -13.39 0.89
N GLN A 137 -3.44 -13.34 2.03
CA GLN A 137 -4.06 -12.97 3.32
C GLN A 137 -4.56 -11.52 3.32
N THR A 138 -3.81 -10.61 2.71
CA THR A 138 -4.19 -9.20 2.55
C THR A 138 -5.45 -9.06 1.70
N ILE A 139 -5.53 -9.77 0.57
CA ILE A 139 -6.72 -9.80 -0.29
C ILE A 139 -7.93 -10.33 0.48
N ALA A 140 -7.76 -11.43 1.23
CA ALA A 140 -8.82 -12.00 2.06
C ALA A 140 -9.34 -11.00 3.12
N LEU A 141 -8.43 -10.29 3.80
CA LEU A 141 -8.78 -9.23 4.76
C LEU A 141 -9.60 -8.12 4.09
N ILE A 142 -9.16 -7.62 2.93
CA ILE A 142 -9.86 -6.56 2.20
C ILE A 142 -11.26 -7.03 1.78
N ASN A 143 -11.36 -8.24 1.21
CA ASN A 143 -12.62 -8.81 0.79
C ASN A 143 -13.62 -8.94 1.94
N GLN A 144 -13.14 -9.37 3.12
CA GLN A 144 -13.96 -9.45 4.34
C GLN A 144 -14.46 -8.07 4.79
N LYS A 145 -13.61 -7.04 4.75
CA LYS A 145 -13.94 -5.69 5.26
C LYS A 145 -14.83 -4.90 4.31
N LEU A 146 -14.73 -5.16 3.02
CA LEU A 146 -15.44 -4.42 1.98
C LEU A 146 -16.68 -5.13 1.46
N GLY A 147 -16.79 -6.45 1.65
CA GLY A 147 -17.98 -7.22 1.24
C GLY A 147 -18.04 -7.50 -0.26
N PHE A 148 -16.90 -7.41 -0.96
CA PHE A 148 -16.75 -7.80 -2.36
C PHE A 148 -15.47 -8.62 -2.55
N THR A 149 -15.27 -9.15 -3.75
CA THR A 149 -14.10 -9.96 -4.09
C THR A 149 -13.20 -9.20 -5.06
N LEU A 150 -11.99 -8.88 -4.62
CA LEU A 150 -10.91 -8.42 -5.49
C LEU A 150 -10.55 -9.52 -6.51
N PRO A 151 -10.21 -9.16 -7.76
CA PRO A 151 -9.73 -10.13 -8.75
C PRO A 151 -8.49 -10.87 -8.27
N ASP A 152 -8.39 -12.17 -8.59
CA ASP A 152 -7.23 -13.01 -8.25
C ASP A 152 -5.90 -12.44 -8.77
N GLY A 153 -5.96 -11.70 -9.89
CA GLY A 153 -4.83 -10.99 -10.47
C GLY A 153 -4.17 -9.97 -9.54
N GLU A 154 -4.84 -9.46 -8.51
CA GLU A 154 -4.26 -8.55 -7.51
C GLU A 154 -3.16 -9.22 -6.65
N THR A 155 -3.10 -10.56 -6.65
CA THR A 155 -2.03 -11.29 -5.95
C THR A 155 -0.66 -10.95 -6.52
N VAL A 156 -0.55 -10.73 -7.83
CA VAL A 156 0.70 -10.40 -8.52
C VAL A 156 1.27 -9.05 -8.04
N PRO A 157 0.58 -7.89 -8.22
CA PRO A 157 1.11 -6.60 -7.80
C PRO A 157 1.31 -6.52 -6.28
N LEU A 158 0.44 -7.12 -5.46
CA LEU A 158 0.64 -7.12 -4.00
C LEU A 158 1.87 -7.91 -3.57
N THR A 159 2.16 -9.04 -4.22
CA THR A 159 3.40 -9.77 -3.96
C THR A 159 4.61 -8.88 -4.23
N TYR A 160 4.62 -8.14 -5.34
CA TYR A 160 5.72 -7.21 -5.64
C TYR A 160 5.84 -6.05 -4.66
N HIS A 161 4.73 -5.46 -4.22
CA HIS A 161 4.75 -4.45 -3.16
C HIS A 161 5.43 -4.99 -1.89
N PHE A 162 5.14 -6.24 -1.52
CA PHE A 162 5.70 -6.89 -0.33
C PHE A 162 7.17 -7.27 -0.47
N VAL A 163 7.59 -7.72 -1.64
CA VAL A 163 9.02 -7.94 -1.93
C VAL A 163 9.80 -6.63 -1.77
N ASN A 164 9.28 -5.52 -2.28
CA ASN A 164 9.95 -4.23 -2.17
C ASN A 164 9.97 -3.66 -0.75
N ILE A 165 8.87 -3.84 -0.01
CA ILE A 165 8.80 -3.49 1.41
C ILE A 165 9.89 -4.23 2.19
N LYS A 166 10.10 -5.52 1.89
CA LYS A 166 11.15 -6.32 2.52
C LYS A 166 12.56 -5.93 2.10
N ASN A 167 12.76 -5.56 0.83
CA ASN A 167 14.07 -5.24 0.28
C ASN A 167 14.53 -3.79 0.55
N GLY A 168 13.68 -2.94 1.13
CA GLY A 168 14.06 -1.58 1.54
C GLY A 168 14.15 -0.58 0.40
N ASP A 169 13.07 -0.47 -0.39
CA ASP A 169 12.89 0.48 -1.53
C ASP A 169 13.59 0.10 -2.84
N SER A 170 13.74 -1.19 -3.15
CA SER A 170 13.95 -1.61 -4.55
C SER A 170 12.76 -1.17 -5.42
N GLU A 171 12.99 -0.82 -6.68
CA GLU A 171 11.89 -0.48 -7.58
C GLU A 171 11.08 -1.74 -7.94
N ILE A 172 9.75 -1.61 -8.04
CA ILE A 172 8.86 -2.74 -8.42
C ILE A 172 9.32 -3.30 -9.77
N GLU A 173 9.71 -2.41 -10.68
CA GLU A 173 10.15 -2.74 -12.03
C GLU A 173 11.38 -3.65 -12.05
N ASP A 174 12.35 -3.44 -11.17
CA ASP A 174 13.54 -4.28 -11.05
C ASP A 174 13.16 -5.71 -10.63
N THR A 175 12.33 -5.83 -9.59
CA THR A 175 11.86 -7.13 -9.08
C THR A 175 11.03 -7.87 -10.13
N MET A 176 10.17 -7.15 -10.87
CA MET A 176 9.40 -7.71 -11.98
C MET A 176 10.30 -8.19 -13.12
N THR A 177 11.31 -7.39 -13.48
CA THR A 177 12.28 -7.72 -14.53
C THR A 177 13.07 -8.98 -14.17
N MET A 178 13.53 -9.08 -12.92
CA MET A 178 14.21 -10.27 -12.41
C MET A 178 13.30 -11.51 -12.48
N THR A 179 12.04 -11.38 -12.04
CA THR A 179 11.08 -12.49 -12.09
C THR A 179 10.85 -12.97 -13.52
N LYS A 180 10.66 -12.04 -14.47
CA LYS A 180 10.50 -12.36 -15.90
C LYS A 180 11.74 -13.02 -16.48
N LEU A 181 12.94 -12.59 -16.08
CA LEU A 181 14.19 -13.21 -16.50
C LEU A 181 14.27 -14.66 -16.03
N VAL A 182 13.93 -14.93 -14.77
CA VAL A 182 13.87 -16.29 -14.23
C VAL A 182 12.85 -17.15 -14.99
N ALA A 183 11.64 -16.62 -15.23
CA ALA A 183 10.61 -17.29 -16.03
C ALA A 183 11.14 -17.69 -17.43
N ASN A 184 11.80 -16.74 -18.11
CA ASN A 184 12.37 -16.97 -19.44
C ASN A 184 13.47 -18.04 -19.43
N ILE A 185 14.36 -18.03 -18.44
CA ILE A 185 15.41 -19.04 -18.29
C ILE A 185 14.79 -20.42 -18.10
N ILE A 186 13.78 -20.54 -17.24
CA ILE A 186 13.06 -21.80 -17.00
C ILE A 186 12.40 -22.28 -18.30
N GLY A 187 11.74 -21.39 -19.05
CA GLY A 187 11.14 -21.72 -20.34
C GLY A 187 12.17 -22.24 -21.36
N ILE A 188 13.36 -21.64 -21.42
CA ILE A 188 14.45 -22.12 -22.29
C ILE A 188 14.92 -23.51 -21.86
N VAL A 189 15.13 -23.74 -20.57
CA VAL A 189 15.57 -25.05 -20.04
C VAL A 189 14.53 -26.13 -20.33
N GLN A 190 13.25 -25.85 -20.08
CA GLN A 190 12.14 -26.76 -20.36
C GLN A 190 12.08 -27.17 -21.85
N LYS A 191 12.18 -26.18 -22.74
CA LYS A 191 12.19 -26.40 -24.20
C LYS A 191 13.42 -27.20 -24.65
N THR A 192 14.58 -26.92 -24.06
CA THR A 192 15.85 -27.59 -24.41
C THR A 192 15.85 -29.06 -23.97
N LEU A 193 15.24 -29.35 -22.81
CA LEU A 193 15.15 -30.70 -22.26
C LEU A 193 13.94 -31.50 -22.79
N GLY A 194 13.09 -30.91 -23.64
CA GLY A 194 11.90 -31.56 -24.19
C GLY A 194 10.84 -31.87 -23.12
N LEU A 195 10.77 -31.07 -22.06
CA LEU A 195 9.75 -31.22 -21.03
C LEU A 195 8.39 -30.64 -21.48
N PHE A 196 8.39 -29.83 -22.55
CA PHE A 196 7.24 -29.36 -23.33
C PHE A 196 7.65 -29.07 -24.78
#